data_AF-A0A941ANG9-F1
#
_entry.id   AF-A0A941ANG9-F1
#
_cell.length_a   1.000
_cell.length_b   1.000
_cell.length_c   1.000
_cell.angle_alpha   90.00
_cell.angle_beta   90.00
_cell.angle_gamma   90.00
#
_symmetry.space_group_name_H-M   'P 1'
#
loop_
_entity.id
_entity.type
_entity.pdbx_description
1 polymer ?
#
loop_
_entity_poly.entity_id
_entity_poly.type
_entity_poly.pdbx_seq_one_letter_code
_entity_poly.pdbx_strand_id
1 'polypeptide(L)'
;MNEINSLSNTVLITASSTFLAAALAQIISHQLTKRREYQNNIREIYQSLYSEILLDIYFYFEIKTHFRRYHDVREGVNEEEIFDKIQKHVRGNLKYAGPDVIFQLEAYASHEYFEDGKGNENESKYLLIHALLNELITHQKNTKMLNRASLKKLKLYRLYYLMLSFINSTLVDEQMTIMRSRFMFRNQKVLMLIYPLIKVVNNRLKRGIRLRFLKFLLLLIFSKKDRELQGIDQIFKEINHLLYRFHKLF
;
A
#
# COMPACT_ATOMS: atom_id res chain seq x y z
N MET A 1 -44.82 -42.00 43.17
CA MET A 1 -45.22 -41.22 41.97
C MET A 1 -44.42 -39.92 41.82
N ASN A 2 -44.16 -39.16 42.90
CA ASN A 2 -43.42 -37.88 42.81
C ASN A 2 -41.93 -38.01 42.46
N GLU A 3 -41.23 -39.07 42.85
CA GLU A 3 -39.79 -39.26 42.53
C GLU A 3 -39.51 -39.59 41.06
N ILE A 4 -40.42 -40.31 40.39
CA ILE A 4 -40.27 -40.64 38.97
C ILE A 4 -40.41 -39.37 38.11
N ASN A 5 -41.29 -38.45 38.52
CA ASN A 5 -41.46 -37.16 37.85
C ASN A 5 -40.28 -36.20 38.07
N SER A 6 -39.64 -36.22 39.25
CA SER A 6 -38.46 -35.39 39.50
C SER A 6 -37.24 -35.87 38.70
N LEU A 7 -37.02 -37.19 38.62
CA LEU A 7 -35.91 -37.77 37.84
C LEU A 7 -36.05 -37.46 36.35
N SER A 8 -37.27 -37.57 35.81
CA SER A 8 -37.58 -37.25 34.41
C SER A 8 -37.29 -35.77 34.08
N ASN A 9 -37.69 -34.85 34.96
CA ASN A 9 -37.44 -33.42 34.79
C ASN A 9 -35.94 -33.10 34.81
N THR A 10 -35.16 -33.73 35.69
CA THR A 10 -33.69 -33.53 35.75
C THR A 10 -32.99 -34.03 34.48
N VAL A 11 -33.42 -35.18 33.94
CA VAL A 11 -32.87 -35.72 32.68
C VAL A 11 -33.19 -34.79 31.51
N LEU A 12 -34.43 -34.28 31.41
CA LEU A 12 -34.84 -33.36 30.35
C LEU A 12 -34.07 -32.02 30.41
N ILE A 13 -33.85 -31.47 31.60
CA ILE A 13 -33.07 -30.23 31.78
C ILE A 13 -31.60 -30.46 31.41
N THR A 14 -31.01 -31.57 31.84
CA THR A 14 -29.62 -31.93 31.50
C THR A 14 -29.46 -32.16 29.99
N ALA A 15 -30.38 -32.88 29.36
CA ALA A 15 -30.34 -33.14 27.92
C ALA A 15 -30.48 -31.83 27.11
N SER A 16 -31.42 -30.96 27.51
CA SER A 16 -31.66 -29.68 26.83
C SER A 16 -30.47 -28.73 26.99
N SER A 17 -29.90 -28.63 28.18
CA SER A 17 -28.72 -27.80 28.44
C SER A 17 -27.49 -28.30 27.69
N THR A 18 -27.28 -29.62 27.63
CA THR A 18 -26.19 -30.24 26.85
C THR A 18 -26.35 -29.98 25.36
N PHE A 19 -27.57 -30.09 24.83
CA PHE A 19 -27.85 -29.81 23.42
C PHE A 19 -27.60 -28.33 23.05
N LEU A 20 -28.06 -27.40 23.89
CA LEU A 20 -27.79 -25.98 23.72
C LEU A 20 -26.28 -25.67 23.78
N ALA A 21 -25.56 -26.27 24.73
CA ALA A 21 -24.12 -26.12 24.84
C ALA A 21 -23.40 -26.66 23.58
N ALA A 22 -23.80 -27.82 23.07
CA ALA A 22 -23.24 -28.40 21.85
C ALA A 22 -23.50 -27.51 20.61
N ALA A 23 -24.72 -26.98 20.47
CA ALA A 23 -25.07 -26.08 19.38
C ALA A 23 -24.23 -24.79 19.41
N LEU A 24 -24.07 -24.18 20.58
CA LEU A 24 -23.23 -22.99 20.76
C LEU A 24 -21.75 -23.30 20.48
N ALA A 25 -21.25 -24.43 20.97
CA ALA A 25 -19.88 -24.87 20.72
C ALA A 25 -19.62 -25.06 19.22
N GLN A 26 -20.57 -25.64 18.48
CA GLN A 26 -20.45 -25.83 17.03
C GLN A 26 -20.42 -24.51 16.27
N ILE A 27 -21.25 -23.54 16.65
CA ILE A 27 -21.27 -22.19 16.03
C ILE A 27 -19.93 -21.50 16.26
N ILE A 28 -19.43 -21.51 17.51
CA ILE A 28 -18.14 -20.90 17.87
C ILE A 28 -17.00 -21.60 17.12
N SER A 29 -16.99 -22.93 17.08
CA SER A 29 -15.99 -23.73 16.36
C SER A 29 -15.94 -23.39 14.88
N HIS A 30 -17.10 -23.25 14.23
CA HIS A 30 -17.17 -22.89 12.82
C HIS A 30 -16.62 -21.48 12.55
N GLN A 31 -16.98 -20.51 13.38
CA GLN A 31 -16.45 -19.14 13.26
C GLN A 31 -14.93 -19.08 13.46
N LEU A 32 -14.41 -19.83 14.44
CA LEU A 32 -12.97 -19.90 14.69
C LEU A 32 -12.22 -20.60 13.54
N THR A 33 -12.81 -21.66 12.98
CA THR A 33 -12.24 -22.40 11.84
C THR A 33 -12.14 -21.51 10.61
N LYS A 34 -13.22 -20.82 10.24
CA LYS A 34 -13.22 -19.85 9.12
C LYS A 34 -12.16 -18.76 9.30
N ARG A 35 -12.01 -18.23 10.52
CA ARG A 35 -11.00 -17.21 10.81
C ARG A 35 -9.58 -17.76 10.65
N ARG A 36 -9.34 -19.01 11.08
CA ARG A 36 -8.03 -19.67 10.95
C ARG A 36 -7.67 -19.94 9.49
N GLU A 37 -8.61 -20.48 8.72
CA GLU A 37 -8.44 -20.73 7.28
C GLU A 37 -8.09 -19.45 6.53
N TYR A 38 -8.84 -18.36 6.80
CA TYR A 38 -8.55 -17.05 6.22
C TYR A 38 -7.14 -16.54 6.57
N GLN A 39 -6.73 -16.67 7.84
CA GLN A 39 -5.37 -16.29 8.25
C GLN A 39 -4.28 -17.15 7.61
N ASN A 40 -4.53 -18.45 7.43
CA ASN A 40 -3.60 -19.36 6.77
C ASN A 40 -3.47 -19.03 5.28
N ASN A 41 -4.58 -18.76 4.60
CA ASN A 41 -4.57 -18.34 3.20
C ASN A 41 -3.74 -17.05 3.00
N ILE A 42 -3.93 -16.04 3.86
CA ILE A 42 -3.10 -14.82 3.78
C ILE A 42 -1.63 -15.10 4.07
N ARG A 43 -1.32 -16.04 4.98
CA ARG A 43 0.07 -16.41 5.25
C ARG A 43 0.72 -17.07 4.04
N GLU A 44 -0.02 -17.93 3.35
CA GLU A 44 0.41 -18.54 2.10
C GLU A 44 0.66 -17.47 1.03
N ILE A 45 -0.28 -16.54 0.81
CA ILE A 45 -0.11 -15.40 -0.09
C ILE A 45 1.16 -14.60 0.25
N TYR A 46 1.40 -14.31 1.53
CA TYR A 46 2.61 -13.61 1.96
C TYR A 46 3.88 -14.38 1.61
N GLN A 47 3.93 -15.68 1.91
CA GLN A 47 5.09 -16.51 1.65
C GLN A 47 5.36 -16.62 0.14
N SER A 48 4.33 -16.95 -0.64
CA SER A 48 4.46 -17.24 -2.06
C SER A 48 4.61 -16.02 -2.96
N LEU A 49 4.02 -14.86 -2.61
CA LEU A 49 4.05 -13.66 -3.46
C LEU A 49 4.94 -12.54 -2.92
N TYR A 50 4.91 -12.29 -1.60
CA TYR A 50 5.51 -11.07 -1.06
C TYR A 50 6.90 -11.30 -0.47
N SER A 51 7.13 -12.44 0.19
CA SER A 51 8.35 -12.67 0.98
C SER A 51 9.61 -12.70 0.12
N GLU A 52 9.51 -13.18 -1.12
CA GLU A 52 10.64 -13.32 -2.04
C GLU A 52 11.07 -11.99 -2.67
N ILE A 53 10.14 -11.05 -2.90
CA ILE A 53 10.39 -9.80 -3.61
C ILE A 53 10.44 -8.57 -2.70
N LEU A 54 10.07 -8.68 -1.43
CA LEU A 54 9.95 -7.52 -0.57
C LEU A 54 11.29 -6.78 -0.35
N LEU A 55 12.38 -7.53 -0.30
CA LEU A 55 13.72 -6.95 -0.20
C LEU A 55 14.11 -6.22 -1.50
N ASP A 56 13.83 -6.84 -2.65
CA ASP A 56 14.09 -6.26 -3.97
C ASP A 56 13.30 -4.97 -4.16
N ILE A 57 12.04 -4.93 -3.72
CA ILE A 57 11.22 -3.70 -3.71
C ILE A 57 11.93 -2.60 -2.92
N TYR A 58 12.48 -2.90 -1.74
CA TYR A 58 13.20 -1.86 -1.00
C TYR A 58 14.46 -1.42 -1.74
N PHE A 59 15.27 -2.35 -2.24
CA PHE A 59 16.51 -2.02 -2.94
C PHE A 59 16.30 -1.25 -4.24
N TYR A 60 15.28 -1.62 -5.02
CA TYR A 60 14.91 -0.88 -6.22
C TYR A 60 14.69 0.60 -5.90
N PHE A 61 13.92 0.90 -4.84
CA PHE A 61 13.76 2.28 -4.38
C PHE A 61 15.08 2.92 -3.92
N GLU A 62 15.85 2.24 -3.07
CA GLU A 62 17.10 2.78 -2.54
C GLU A 62 18.07 3.19 -3.65
N ILE A 63 18.26 2.31 -4.64
CA ILE A 63 19.20 2.50 -5.75
C ILE A 63 18.69 3.62 -6.67
N LYS A 64 17.42 3.54 -7.11
CA LYS A 64 16.83 4.52 -8.04
C LYS A 64 16.87 5.95 -7.48
N THR A 65 16.77 6.08 -6.15
CA THR A 65 16.69 7.38 -5.46
C THR A 65 17.99 7.83 -4.82
N HIS A 66 19.09 7.10 -5.00
CA HIS A 66 20.35 7.41 -4.32
C HIS A 66 21.00 8.69 -4.86
N PHE A 67 21.41 9.60 -3.96
CA PHE A 67 21.91 10.91 -4.35
C PHE A 67 23.20 10.83 -5.18
N ARG A 68 24.15 9.99 -4.74
CA ARG A 68 25.43 9.75 -5.41
C ARG A 68 25.45 8.36 -6.04
N ARG A 69 24.44 8.03 -6.84
CA ARG A 69 24.34 6.69 -7.46
C ARG A 69 25.63 6.28 -8.18
N TYR A 70 26.28 7.20 -8.86
CA TYR A 70 27.51 6.94 -9.62
C TYR A 70 28.78 6.75 -8.78
N HIS A 71 28.70 6.90 -7.46
CA HIS A 71 29.86 6.82 -6.56
C HIS A 71 29.62 5.81 -5.42
N ASP A 72 28.42 5.79 -4.86
CA ASP A 72 28.11 4.99 -3.67
C ASP A 72 27.42 3.67 -3.99
N VAL A 73 26.78 3.54 -5.16
CA VAL A 73 26.22 2.26 -5.61
C VAL A 73 27.34 1.49 -6.28
N ARG A 74 27.47 0.20 -5.95
CA ARG A 74 28.49 -0.67 -6.54
C ARG A 74 28.37 -0.67 -8.06
N GLU A 75 29.51 -0.64 -8.75
CA GLU A 75 29.56 -0.77 -10.20
C GLU A 75 28.90 -2.08 -10.65
N GLY A 76 28.11 -2.00 -11.72
CA GLY A 76 27.36 -3.14 -12.28
C GLY A 76 26.00 -3.41 -11.65
N VAL A 77 25.57 -2.66 -10.62
CA VAL A 77 24.19 -2.77 -10.12
C VAL A 77 23.23 -2.11 -11.11
N ASN A 78 22.33 -2.91 -11.69
CA ASN A 78 21.31 -2.45 -12.61
C ASN A 78 19.94 -2.46 -11.91
N GLU A 79 19.36 -1.28 -11.71
CA GLU A 79 18.02 -1.13 -11.13
C GLU A 79 16.90 -1.81 -11.94
N GLU A 80 17.05 -1.88 -13.26
CA GLU A 80 16.04 -2.46 -14.14
C GLU A 80 16.02 -3.99 -13.99
N GLU A 81 17.18 -4.64 -13.80
CA GLU A 81 17.24 -6.07 -13.50
C GLU A 81 16.53 -6.43 -12.18
N ILE A 82 16.61 -5.55 -11.18
CA ILE A 82 15.89 -5.73 -9.91
C ILE A 82 14.38 -5.64 -10.16
N PHE A 83 13.94 -4.67 -10.97
CA PHE A 83 12.52 -4.53 -11.31
C PHE A 83 12.02 -5.73 -12.13
N ASP A 84 12.78 -6.18 -13.12
CA ASP A 84 12.45 -7.35 -13.94
C ASP A 84 12.31 -8.61 -13.09
N LYS A 85 13.17 -8.78 -12.08
CA LYS A 85 13.05 -9.86 -11.10
C LYS A 85 11.73 -9.79 -10.34
N ILE A 86 11.35 -8.60 -9.84
CA ILE A 86 10.07 -8.38 -9.15
C ILE A 86 8.91 -8.74 -10.08
N GLN A 87 8.89 -8.16 -11.28
CA GLN A 87 7.83 -8.36 -12.26
C GLN A 87 7.69 -9.84 -12.66
N LYS A 88 8.81 -10.52 -12.95
CA LYS A 88 8.81 -11.94 -13.32
C LYS A 88 8.26 -12.81 -12.20
N HIS A 89 8.64 -12.53 -10.95
CA HIS A 89 8.11 -13.26 -9.80
C HIS A 89 6.59 -13.02 -9.64
N VAL A 90 6.11 -11.78 -9.80
CA VAL A 90 4.67 -11.48 -9.74
C VAL A 90 3.90 -12.17 -10.86
N ARG A 91 4.41 -12.13 -12.11
CA ARG A 91 3.85 -12.86 -13.27
C ARG A 91 3.75 -14.37 -12.99
N GLY A 92 4.76 -14.95 -12.34
CA GLY A 92 4.76 -16.37 -11.96
C GLY A 92 3.78 -16.74 -10.83
N ASN A 93 3.34 -15.76 -10.04
CA ASN A 93 2.53 -15.97 -8.83
C ASN A 93 1.16 -15.28 -8.88
N LEU A 94 0.60 -15.06 -10.08
CA LEU A 94 -0.67 -14.32 -10.26
C LEU A 94 -1.87 -14.91 -9.53
N LYS A 95 -1.88 -16.23 -9.25
CA LYS A 95 -2.92 -16.87 -8.44
C LYS A 95 -3.06 -16.28 -7.03
N TYR A 96 -1.99 -15.66 -6.51
CA TYR A 96 -1.95 -15.02 -5.20
C TYR A 96 -2.11 -13.50 -5.26
N ALA A 97 -2.15 -12.91 -6.46
CA ALA A 97 -2.25 -11.47 -6.65
C ALA A 97 -3.71 -11.01 -6.69
N GLY A 98 -4.01 -9.88 -6.03
CA GLY A 98 -5.33 -9.26 -6.12
C GLY A 98 -5.56 -8.57 -7.47
N PRO A 99 -6.83 -8.22 -7.79
CA PRO A 99 -7.19 -7.58 -9.06
C PRO A 99 -6.43 -6.29 -9.35
N ASP A 100 -6.18 -5.46 -8.33
CA ASP A 100 -5.43 -4.21 -8.50
C ASP A 100 -3.99 -4.45 -8.97
N VAL A 101 -3.33 -5.48 -8.43
CA VAL A 101 -1.96 -5.85 -8.82
C VAL A 101 -1.94 -6.37 -10.25
N ILE A 102 -2.90 -7.22 -10.60
CA ILE A 102 -3.05 -7.78 -11.96
C ILE A 102 -3.25 -6.65 -12.96
N PHE A 103 -4.15 -5.71 -12.67
CA PHE A 103 -4.43 -4.56 -13.54
C PHE A 103 -3.19 -3.69 -13.76
N GLN A 104 -2.43 -3.38 -12.69
CA GLN A 104 -1.20 -2.59 -12.83
C GLN A 104 -0.08 -3.35 -13.55
N LEU A 105 -0.04 -4.67 -13.41
CA LEU A 105 0.91 -5.51 -14.15
C LEU A 105 0.59 -5.55 -15.64
N GLU A 106 -0.69 -5.66 -15.99
CA GLU A 106 -1.17 -5.56 -17.38
C GLU A 106 -0.85 -4.17 -17.97
N ALA A 107 -1.14 -3.11 -17.22
CA ALA A 107 -0.82 -1.74 -17.62
C ALA A 107 0.69 -1.53 -17.83
N TYR A 108 1.55 -2.21 -17.06
CA TYR A 108 2.99 -2.22 -17.33
C TYR A 108 3.33 -3.05 -18.57
N ALA A 109 2.85 -4.29 -18.63
CA ALA A 109 3.14 -5.25 -19.70
C ALA A 109 2.72 -4.73 -21.08
N SER A 110 1.67 -3.92 -21.18
CA SER A 110 1.24 -3.32 -22.44
C SER A 110 2.32 -2.45 -23.10
N HIS A 111 3.26 -1.88 -22.33
CA HIS A 111 4.39 -1.12 -22.87
C HIS A 111 5.39 -2.02 -23.61
N GLU A 112 5.41 -3.33 -23.33
CA GLU A 112 6.23 -4.30 -24.08
C GLU A 112 5.66 -4.55 -25.50
N TYR A 113 4.37 -4.30 -25.71
CA TYR A 113 3.67 -4.63 -26.96
C TYR A 113 3.18 -3.41 -27.74
N PHE A 114 2.97 -2.28 -27.07
CA PHE A 114 2.40 -1.08 -27.65
C PHE A 114 3.27 0.14 -27.33
N GLU A 115 3.86 0.73 -28.37
CA GLU A 115 4.47 2.05 -28.27
C GLU A 115 3.37 3.11 -28.25
N ASP A 116 3.04 3.61 -27.05
CA ASP A 116 2.03 4.65 -26.89
C ASP A 116 2.59 6.07 -27.02
N GLY A 117 3.91 6.20 -27.18
CA GLY A 117 4.64 7.47 -27.31
C GLY A 117 4.59 8.37 -26.08
N LYS A 118 4.02 7.92 -24.94
CA LYS A 118 3.81 8.77 -23.76
C LYS A 118 4.98 8.79 -22.78
N GLY A 119 5.95 7.88 -22.93
CA GLY A 119 7.11 7.79 -22.03
C GLY A 119 6.73 7.45 -20.58
N ASN A 120 5.59 6.78 -20.38
CA ASN A 120 4.98 6.55 -19.07
C ASN A 120 5.40 5.21 -18.42
N GLU A 121 6.34 4.47 -19.00
CA GLU A 121 6.76 3.14 -18.53
C GLU A 121 7.10 3.12 -17.03
N ASN A 122 7.93 4.08 -16.58
CA ASN A 122 8.32 4.21 -15.18
C ASN A 122 7.12 4.49 -14.24
N GLU A 123 6.08 5.18 -14.72
CA GLU A 123 4.86 5.44 -13.92
C GLU A 123 4.17 4.12 -13.59
N SER A 124 4.00 3.27 -14.60
CA SER A 124 3.41 1.94 -14.46
C SER A 124 4.24 1.03 -13.54
N LYS A 125 5.59 1.07 -13.63
CA LYS A 125 6.49 0.36 -12.69
C LYS A 125 6.19 0.72 -11.25
N TYR A 126 6.12 2.03 -10.96
CA TYR A 126 5.88 2.53 -9.60
C TYR A 126 4.46 2.24 -9.11
N LEU A 127 3.46 2.30 -9.99
CA LEU A 127 2.08 1.95 -9.65
C LEU A 127 1.90 0.46 -9.34
N LEU A 128 2.59 -0.43 -10.07
CA LEU A 128 2.63 -1.86 -9.77
C LEU A 128 3.17 -2.13 -8.37
N ILE A 129 4.33 -1.54 -8.03
CA ILE A 129 4.92 -1.70 -6.70
C ILE A 129 4.03 -1.07 -5.62
N HIS A 130 3.43 0.09 -5.89
CA HIS A 130 2.45 0.69 -4.98
C HIS A 130 1.27 -0.24 -4.71
N ALA A 131 0.72 -0.89 -5.75
CA ALA A 131 -0.38 -1.85 -5.63
C ALA A 131 0.01 -3.05 -4.75
N LEU A 132 1.17 -3.66 -5.01
CA LEU A 132 1.71 -4.76 -4.20
C LEU A 132 1.82 -4.38 -2.72
N LEU A 133 2.44 -3.24 -2.43
CA LEU A 133 2.60 -2.76 -1.04
C LEU A 133 1.25 -2.41 -0.40
N ASN A 134 0.31 -1.86 -1.15
CA ASN A 134 -1.03 -1.53 -0.65
C ASN A 134 -1.83 -2.78 -0.26
N GLU A 135 -1.76 -3.81 -1.10
CA GLU A 135 -2.42 -5.08 -0.84
C GLU A 135 -1.80 -5.80 0.37
N LEU A 136 -0.46 -5.88 0.44
CA LEU A 136 0.25 -6.42 1.60
C LEU A 136 -0.12 -5.71 2.92
N ILE A 137 -0.19 -4.37 2.90
CA ILE A 137 -0.62 -3.59 4.07
C ILE A 137 -2.06 -3.89 4.46
N THR A 138 -2.92 -4.18 3.48
CA THR A 138 -4.33 -4.53 3.71
C THR A 138 -4.43 -5.90 4.36
N HIS A 139 -3.74 -6.90 3.83
CA HIS A 139 -3.64 -8.25 4.42
C HIS A 139 -3.11 -8.22 5.86
N GLN A 140 -2.08 -7.41 6.10
CA GLN A 140 -1.48 -7.24 7.43
C GLN A 140 -2.46 -6.75 8.50
N LYS A 141 -3.47 -5.93 8.15
CA LYS A 141 -4.47 -5.45 9.13
C LYS A 141 -5.24 -6.60 9.77
N ASN A 142 -5.44 -7.69 9.03
CA ASN A 142 -6.26 -8.81 9.45
C ASN A 142 -5.45 -9.94 10.10
N THR A 143 -4.17 -10.07 9.76
CA THR A 143 -3.32 -11.20 10.19
C THR A 143 -2.23 -10.85 11.19
N LYS A 144 -1.83 -9.57 11.30
CA LYS A 144 -0.75 -9.10 12.19
C LYS A 144 0.60 -9.82 12.00
N MET A 145 0.90 -10.29 10.79
CA MET A 145 2.12 -11.06 10.47
C MET A 145 3.42 -10.25 10.62
N LEU A 146 3.36 -8.95 10.35
CA LEU A 146 4.49 -8.03 10.43
C LEU A 146 4.52 -7.29 11.76
N ASN A 147 5.72 -7.05 12.28
CA ASN A 147 5.89 -6.19 13.44
C ASN A 147 5.56 -4.72 13.11
N ARG A 148 5.39 -3.89 14.14
CA ARG A 148 5.02 -2.47 13.99
C ARG A 148 6.05 -1.67 13.18
N ALA A 149 7.34 -1.98 13.31
CA ALA A 149 8.42 -1.29 12.61
C ALA A 149 8.40 -1.58 11.10
N SER A 150 8.28 -2.86 10.73
CA SER A 150 8.15 -3.31 9.34
C SER A 150 6.90 -2.73 8.68
N LEU A 151 5.76 -2.70 9.38
CA LEU A 151 4.55 -2.07 8.87
C LEU A 151 4.72 -0.56 8.65
N LYS A 152 5.42 0.13 9.55
CA LYS A 152 5.73 1.56 9.39
C LYS A 152 6.62 1.79 8.17
N LYS A 153 7.64 0.93 7.98
CA LYS A 153 8.52 0.95 6.81
C LYS A 153 7.71 0.72 5.53
N LEU A 154 6.90 -0.33 5.45
CA LEU A 154 6.03 -0.60 4.29
C LEU A 154 5.15 0.58 3.90
N LYS A 155 4.47 1.19 4.89
CA LYS A 155 3.60 2.35 4.64
C LYS A 155 4.36 3.52 4.03
N LEU A 156 5.60 3.72 4.49
CA LEU A 156 6.49 4.77 3.99
C LEU A 156 6.90 4.49 2.53
N TYR A 157 7.37 3.27 2.21
CA TYR A 157 7.74 2.93 0.84
C TYR A 157 6.53 2.96 -0.10
N ARG A 158 5.36 2.50 0.34
CA ARG A 158 4.13 2.63 -0.44
C ARG A 158 3.88 4.09 -0.83
N LEU A 159 4.00 5.01 0.13
CA LEU A 159 3.85 6.43 -0.15
C LEU A 159 4.96 6.94 -1.09
N TYR A 160 6.20 6.51 -0.92
CA TYR A 160 7.28 6.88 -1.82
C TYR A 160 7.02 6.44 -3.26
N TYR A 161 6.57 5.21 -3.49
CA TYR A 161 6.20 4.71 -4.82
C TYR A 161 5.01 5.45 -5.41
N LEU A 162 4.04 5.84 -4.59
CA LEU A 162 2.96 6.71 -5.05
C LEU A 162 3.53 8.07 -5.50
N MET A 163 4.35 8.73 -4.67
CA MET A 163 4.96 10.01 -5.06
C MET A 163 5.81 9.88 -6.33
N LEU A 164 6.52 8.77 -6.48
CA LEU A 164 7.31 8.44 -7.65
C LEU A 164 6.47 8.35 -8.93
N SER A 165 5.36 7.61 -8.91
CA SER A 165 4.47 7.53 -10.08
C SER A 165 3.95 8.91 -10.47
N PHE A 166 3.62 9.73 -9.47
CA PHE A 166 3.19 11.10 -9.67
C PHE A 166 4.23 12.00 -10.30
N ILE A 167 5.44 12.05 -9.73
CA ILE A 167 6.52 12.90 -10.24
C ILE A 167 6.89 12.44 -11.66
N ASN A 168 6.92 11.13 -11.91
CA ASN A 168 7.24 10.59 -13.22
C ASN A 168 6.20 10.96 -14.29
N SER A 169 4.91 10.99 -13.94
CA SER A 169 3.85 11.41 -14.85
C SER A 169 3.90 12.91 -15.24
N THR A 170 4.73 13.71 -14.55
CA THR A 170 4.66 15.18 -14.56
C THR A 170 5.94 15.93 -14.97
N LEU A 171 7.14 15.48 -14.60
CA LEU A 171 8.37 16.29 -14.75
C LEU A 171 9.57 15.43 -15.19
N VAL A 172 9.89 15.33 -16.49
CA VAL A 172 10.96 14.42 -16.96
C VAL A 172 12.36 14.81 -16.44
N ASP A 173 12.69 16.11 -16.39
CA ASP A 173 14.06 16.56 -16.04
C ASP A 173 14.27 16.92 -14.54
N GLU A 174 13.22 17.31 -13.81
CA GLU A 174 13.31 17.72 -12.39
C GLU A 174 13.16 16.55 -11.40
N GLN A 175 12.79 15.36 -11.91
CA GLN A 175 12.62 14.12 -11.16
C GLN A 175 13.81 13.84 -10.24
N MET A 176 15.00 13.76 -10.82
CA MET A 176 16.21 13.38 -10.09
C MET A 176 16.54 14.38 -8.99
N THR A 177 16.26 15.68 -9.18
CA THR A 177 16.55 16.73 -8.17
C THR A 177 15.61 16.67 -6.97
N ILE A 178 14.32 16.41 -7.20
CA ILE A 178 13.30 16.25 -6.15
C ILE A 178 13.48 14.91 -5.40
N MET A 179 13.91 13.86 -6.11
CA MET A 179 14.20 12.54 -5.54
C MET A 179 15.47 12.52 -4.70
N ARG A 180 16.51 13.19 -5.19
CA ARG A 180 17.77 13.48 -4.48
C ARG A 180 17.53 14.17 -3.13
N SER A 181 16.39 14.83 -2.99
CA SER A 181 15.91 15.40 -1.74
C SER A 181 15.15 14.40 -0.85
N ARG A 182 15.44 13.10 -0.93
CA ARG A 182 14.95 12.08 0.02
C ARG A 182 15.13 12.49 1.49
N PHE A 183 16.22 13.22 1.80
CA PHE A 183 16.46 13.83 3.12
C PHE A 183 15.44 14.91 3.52
N MET A 184 14.73 15.53 2.57
CA MET A 184 13.69 16.52 2.81
C MET A 184 12.40 15.87 3.32
N PHE A 185 12.19 14.58 3.02
CA PHE A 185 11.06 13.78 3.49
C PHE A 185 11.36 13.08 4.83
N ARG A 186 12.27 13.63 5.65
CA ARG A 186 12.63 13.04 6.96
C ARG A 186 11.45 13.02 7.94
N ASN A 187 10.47 13.92 7.75
CA ASN A 187 9.29 13.99 8.61
C ASN A 187 8.18 13.05 8.14
N GLN A 188 8.25 11.79 8.60
CA GLN A 188 7.28 10.74 8.32
C GLN A 188 5.83 11.11 8.69
N LYS A 189 5.61 12.00 9.67
CA LYS A 189 4.26 12.44 10.07
C LYS A 189 3.61 13.27 8.96
N VAL A 190 4.33 14.27 8.44
CA VAL A 190 3.85 15.16 7.35
C VAL A 190 3.53 14.33 6.11
N LEU A 191 4.40 13.40 5.76
CA LEU A 191 4.19 12.46 4.66
C LEU A 191 2.91 11.62 4.80
N MET A 192 2.67 11.04 5.97
CA MET A 192 1.46 10.24 6.21
C MET A 192 0.19 11.10 6.14
N LEU A 193 0.25 12.38 6.52
CA LEU A 193 -0.87 13.32 6.40
C LEU A 193 -1.20 13.67 4.95
N ILE A 194 -0.19 13.66 4.08
CA ILE A 194 -0.31 14.04 2.67
C ILE A 194 -0.77 12.87 1.78
N TYR A 195 -0.53 11.62 2.20
CA TYR A 195 -0.95 10.42 1.46
C TYR A 195 -2.42 10.43 0.97
N PRO A 196 -3.45 10.70 1.80
CA PRO A 196 -4.83 10.70 1.34
C PRO A 196 -5.09 11.75 0.26
N LEU A 197 -4.43 12.91 0.34
CA LEU A 197 -4.54 13.98 -0.65
C LEU A 197 -3.96 13.54 -2.00
N ILE A 198 -2.75 12.99 -1.97
CA ILE A 198 -2.09 12.43 -3.15
C ILE A 198 -2.98 11.34 -3.78
N LYS A 199 -3.53 10.42 -2.98
CA LYS A 199 -4.41 9.37 -3.49
C LYS A 199 -5.66 9.93 -4.19
N VAL A 200 -6.33 10.92 -3.60
CA VAL A 200 -7.53 11.55 -4.19
C VAL A 200 -7.19 12.24 -5.51
N VAL A 201 -6.08 12.98 -5.53
CA VAL A 201 -5.59 13.67 -6.73
C VAL A 201 -5.29 12.68 -7.85
N ASN A 202 -4.76 11.50 -7.53
CA ASN A 202 -4.39 10.48 -8.52
C ASN A 202 -5.63 9.99 -9.25
N ASN A 203 -6.67 9.71 -8.47
CA ASN A 203 -7.84 9.03 -8.96
C ASN A 203 -8.82 9.98 -9.66
N ARG A 204 -8.76 11.30 -9.39
CA ARG A 204 -9.81 12.24 -9.82
C ARG A 204 -9.37 13.34 -10.77
N LEU A 205 -8.11 13.75 -10.78
CA LEU A 205 -7.70 14.95 -11.52
C LEU A 205 -7.13 14.63 -12.90
N LYS A 206 -7.41 15.49 -13.90
CA LYS A 206 -6.77 15.45 -15.23
C LYS A 206 -5.28 15.84 -15.12
N ARG A 207 -4.42 15.32 -16.01
CA ARG A 207 -2.94 15.43 -15.97
C ARG A 207 -2.43 16.87 -15.72
N GLY A 208 -2.97 17.87 -16.41
CA GLY A 208 -2.58 19.29 -16.23
C GLY A 208 -2.98 19.93 -14.89
N ILE A 209 -3.96 19.37 -14.17
CA ILE A 209 -4.36 19.84 -12.83
C ILE A 209 -3.52 19.16 -11.75
N ARG A 210 -3.15 17.88 -11.97
CA ARG A 210 -2.22 17.14 -11.10
C ARG A 210 -0.89 17.88 -10.97
N LEU A 211 -0.35 18.40 -12.07
CA LEU A 211 0.90 19.18 -12.13
C LEU A 211 0.90 20.40 -11.20
N ARG A 212 -0.15 21.23 -11.29
CA ARG A 212 -0.26 22.45 -10.48
C ARG A 212 -0.44 22.12 -9.00
N PHE A 213 -1.23 21.10 -8.70
CA PHE A 213 -1.41 20.62 -7.33
C PHE A 213 -0.10 20.06 -6.75
N LEU A 214 0.66 19.27 -7.52
CA LEU A 214 1.93 18.70 -7.08
C LEU A 214 2.99 19.79 -6.86
N LYS A 215 3.15 20.72 -7.79
CA LYS A 215 4.08 21.86 -7.64
C LYS A 215 3.74 22.66 -6.39
N PHE A 216 2.45 22.92 -6.14
CA PHE A 216 2.00 23.59 -4.93
C PHE A 216 2.27 22.77 -3.66
N LEU A 217 2.01 21.47 -3.69
CA LEU A 217 2.19 20.59 -2.52
C LEU A 217 3.67 20.41 -2.19
N LEU A 218 4.53 20.28 -3.21
CA LEU A 218 5.98 20.32 -3.07
C LEU A 218 6.44 21.67 -2.53
N LEU A 219 5.96 22.80 -3.09
CA LEU A 219 6.26 24.14 -2.57
C LEU A 219 5.83 24.31 -1.11
N LEU A 220 4.69 23.76 -0.69
CA LEU A 220 4.25 23.76 0.71
C LEU A 220 5.16 22.94 1.61
N ILE A 221 5.58 21.75 1.16
CA ILE A 221 6.52 20.90 1.90
C ILE A 221 7.89 21.59 2.01
N PHE A 222 8.37 22.19 0.91
CA PHE A 222 9.70 22.83 0.84
C PHE A 222 9.74 24.18 1.56
N SER A 223 8.71 25.01 1.42
CA SER A 223 8.63 26.36 2.03
C SER A 223 8.59 26.33 3.56
N LYS A 224 8.16 25.22 4.18
CA LYS A 224 8.04 25.11 5.64
C LYS A 224 9.14 24.29 6.31
N LYS A 225 10.15 23.83 5.58
CA LYS A 225 11.36 23.30 6.22
C LYS A 225 12.11 24.39 7.03
N ASP A 226 11.92 25.66 6.66
CA ASP A 226 12.52 26.81 7.34
C ASP A 226 11.70 27.37 8.52
N ARG A 227 10.51 26.82 8.82
CA ARG A 227 9.66 27.28 9.92
C ARG A 227 9.08 26.10 10.70
N GLU A 228 9.33 26.08 12.01
CA GLU A 228 8.93 25.01 12.92
C GLU A 228 7.44 24.59 12.80
N LEU A 229 7.19 23.34 13.19
CA LEU A 229 5.99 22.50 13.01
C LEU A 229 4.62 23.04 13.51
N GLN A 230 4.48 24.31 13.87
CA GLN A 230 3.24 24.89 14.41
C GLN A 230 2.13 25.15 13.37
N GLY A 231 2.36 24.88 12.09
CA GLY A 231 1.45 25.26 11.00
C GLY A 231 0.68 24.14 10.29
N ILE A 232 0.64 22.90 10.81
CA ILE A 232 0.02 21.76 10.11
C ILE A 232 -1.50 21.92 9.95
N ASP A 233 -2.19 22.43 10.97
CA ASP A 233 -3.65 22.64 10.92
C ASP A 233 -4.04 23.73 9.93
N GLN A 234 -3.20 24.76 9.78
CA GLN A 234 -3.35 25.81 8.77
C GLN A 234 -3.24 25.21 7.35
N ILE A 235 -2.28 24.30 7.13
CA ILE A 235 -2.10 23.60 5.85
C ILE A 235 -3.35 22.76 5.53
N PHE A 236 -3.92 22.08 6.53
CA PHE A 236 -5.15 21.32 6.34
C PHE A 236 -6.33 22.20 5.93
N LYS A 237 -6.48 23.37 6.56
CA LYS A 237 -7.51 24.34 6.17
C LYS A 237 -7.31 24.86 4.74
N GLU A 238 -6.09 25.21 4.37
CA GLU A 238 -5.78 25.69 3.01
C GLU A 238 -6.00 24.61 1.96
N ILE A 239 -5.55 23.38 2.21
CA ILE A 239 -5.73 22.26 1.29
C ILE A 239 -7.20 21.86 1.19
N ASN A 240 -7.94 21.78 2.29
CA ASN A 240 -9.37 21.45 2.26
C ASN A 240 -10.19 22.53 1.55
N HIS A 241 -9.87 23.81 1.79
CA HIS A 241 -10.51 24.92 1.08
C HIS A 241 -10.21 24.89 -0.42
N LEU A 242 -8.98 24.54 -0.81
CA LEU A 242 -8.60 24.35 -2.21
C LEU A 242 -9.32 23.16 -2.84
N LEU A 243 -9.33 21.99 -2.19
CA LEU A 243 -10.07 20.82 -2.67
C LEU A 243 -11.55 21.11 -2.83
N TYR A 244 -12.14 21.87 -1.90
CA TYR A 244 -13.52 22.34 -1.98
C TYR A 244 -13.74 23.26 -3.19
N ARG A 245 -12.83 24.22 -3.44
CA ARG A 245 -12.88 25.06 -4.65
C ARG A 245 -12.72 24.26 -5.94
N PHE A 246 -11.80 23.29 -5.98
CA PHE A 246 -11.61 22.42 -7.12
C PHE A 246 -12.84 21.55 -7.39
N HIS A 247 -13.51 21.05 -6.34
CA HIS A 247 -14.74 20.26 -6.48
C HIS A 247 -15.95 21.09 -6.95
N LYS A 248 -15.92 22.42 -6.79
CA LYS A 248 -16.94 23.33 -7.34
C LYS A 248 -16.69 23.72 -8.80
N LEU A 249 -15.47 23.54 -9.30
CA LEU A 249 -15.07 23.94 -10.65
C LEU A 249 -15.15 22.79 -11.67
N PHE A 250 -15.38 21.55 -11.22
CA PHE A 250 -15.48 20.34 -12.01
C PHE A 250 -16.55 19.42 -11.44
#